data_AF-A0A3N1D093-F1
#
_entry.id   AF-A0A3N1D093-F1
#
_cell.length_a   1.000
_cell.length_b   1.000
_cell.length_c   1.000
_cell.angle_alpha   90.00
_cell.angle_beta   90.00
_cell.angle_gamma   90.00
#
_symmetry.space_group_name_H-M   'P 1'
#
loop_
_entity.id
_entity.type
_entity.pdbx_description
1 polymer ?
#
loop_
_entity_poly.entity_id
_entity_poly.type
_entity_poly.pdbx_seq_one_letter_code
_entity_poly.pdbx_strand_id
1 'polypeptide(L)' 'MPRRPAEPLLTVRAALILGLALIVGGTAGALAVWAGGALPEALLTAGAAAAGTISLLHQIIGNDTDR' A
#
# COMPACT_ATOMS: atom_id res chain seq x y z
N MET A 1 15.54 20.67 28.52
CA MET A 1 15.60 19.94 27.24
C MET A 1 14.23 20.02 26.57
N PRO A 2 14.04 20.86 25.55
CA PRO A 2 12.78 20.91 24.80
C PRO A 2 12.64 19.67 23.92
N ARG A 3 11.56 18.90 24.10
CA ARG A 3 11.20 17.80 23.20
C ARG A 3 10.81 18.42 21.86
N ARG A 4 11.49 18.06 20.76
CA ARG A 4 11.01 18.41 19.42
C ARG A 4 9.60 17.82 19.23
N PRO A 5 8.60 18.58 18.77
CA PRO A 5 7.32 18.00 18.42
C PRO A 5 7.55 16.95 17.34
N ALA A 6 7.00 15.75 17.52
CA ALA A 6 7.07 14.67 16.56
C ALA A 6 6.56 15.20 15.20
N GLU A 7 7.46 15.23 14.24
CA GLU A 7 7.23 15.71 12.88
C GLU A 7 6.07 14.93 12.22
N PRO A 8 5.23 15.54 11.37
CA PRO A 8 4.07 14.91 10.73
C PRO A 8 4.46 13.90 9.63
N LEU A 9 5.55 13.17 9.80
CA LEU A 9 6.06 12.16 8.86
C LEU A 9 5.14 10.93 8.78
N LEU A 10 4.30 10.72 9.81
CA LEU A 10 3.34 9.62 9.87
C LEU A 10 2.28 9.73 8.76
N THR A 11 1.81 10.95 8.46
CA THR A 11 0.83 11.22 7.39
C THR A 11 1.44 11.03 6.00
N VAL A 12 2.70 11.45 5.81
CA VAL A 12 3.39 11.29 4.51
C VAL A 12 3.68 9.81 4.23
N ARG A 13 4.16 9.05 5.24
CA ARG A 13 4.33 7.59 5.13
C ARG A 13 3.03 6.91 4.74
N ALA A 14 1.94 7.19 5.45
CA ALA A 14 0.64 6.57 5.18
C ALA A 14 0.14 6.90 3.76
N ALA A 15 0.31 8.15 3.31
CA ALA A 15 -0.07 8.57 1.97
C ALA A 15 0.75 7.85 0.88
N LEU A 16 2.06 7.68 1.07
CA LEU A 16 2.92 6.94 0.13
C LEU A 16 2.56 5.46 0.07
N ILE A 17 2.34 4.83 1.23
CA ILE A 17 1.93 3.42 1.31
C ILE A 17 0.58 3.23 0.59
N LEU A 18 -0.39 4.10 0.86
CA LEU A 18 -1.71 4.03 0.24
C LEU A 18 -1.66 4.30 -1.27
N GLY A 19 -0.89 5.29 -1.70
CA GLY A 19 -0.72 5.60 -3.12
C GLY A 19 -0.10 4.44 -3.90
N LEU A 20 0.95 3.82 -3.38
CA LEU A 20 1.58 2.65 -3.99
C LEU A 20 0.65 1.44 -4.01
N ALA A 21 -0.10 1.21 -2.93
CA ALA A 21 -1.08 0.13 -2.86
C ALA A 21 -2.21 0.30 -3.89
N LEU A 22 -2.68 1.53 -4.12
CA LEU A 22 -3.68 1.82 -5.15
C LEU A 22 -3.14 1.59 -6.56
N ILE A 23 -1.89 1.96 -6.85
CA ILE A 23 -1.27 1.71 -8.15
C ILE A 23 -1.14 0.20 -8.41
N VAL A 24 -0.66 -0.56 -7.42
CA VAL A 24 -0.48 -2.02 -7.55
C VAL A 24 -1.82 -2.74 -7.65
N GLY A 25 -2.78 -2.43 -6.76
CA GLY A 25 -4.12 -3.02 -6.80
C GLY A 25 -4.88 -2.65 -8.07
N GLY A 26 -4.79 -1.39 -8.51
CA GLY A 26 -5.43 -0.90 -9.73
C GLY A 26 -4.86 -1.55 -10.99
N THR A 27 -3.53 -1.68 -11.10
CA THR A 27 -2.89 -2.36 -12.24
C THR A 27 -3.19 -3.86 -12.25
N ALA A 28 -3.14 -4.53 -11.10
CA ALA A 28 -3.50 -5.94 -10.99
C ALA A 28 -4.97 -6.21 -11.36
N GLY A 29 -5.90 -5.37 -10.85
CA GLY A 29 -7.32 -5.45 -11.19
C GLY A 29 -7.59 -5.16 -12.67
N ALA A 30 -6.95 -4.15 -13.24
CA ALA A 30 -7.08 -3.82 -14.66
C ALA A 30 -6.58 -4.97 -15.55
N LEU A 31 -5.45 -5.60 -15.20
CA LEU A 31 -4.93 -6.77 -15.88
C LEU A 31 -5.88 -7.97 -15.77
N ALA A 32 -6.50 -8.19 -14.61
CA ALA A 32 -7.47 -9.27 -14.41
C ALA A 32 -8.73 -9.08 -15.28
N VAL A 33 -9.21 -7.83 -15.42
CA VAL A 33 -10.31 -7.51 -16.34
C VAL A 33 -9.89 -7.71 -17.79
N TRP A 34 -8.68 -7.26 -18.16
CA TRP A 34 -8.14 -7.46 -19.51
C TRP A 34 -7.91 -8.92 -19.88
N ALA A 35 -7.63 -9.77 -18.89
CA ALA A 35 -7.50 -11.22 -19.07
C ALA A 35 -8.86 -11.92 -19.31
N GLY A 36 -9.97 -11.19 -19.30
CA GLY A 36 -11.32 -11.75 -19.40
C GLY A 36 -11.81 -12.39 -18.11
N GLY A 37 -11.13 -12.15 -16.99
CA GLY A 37 -11.53 -12.63 -15.67
C GLY A 37 -12.85 -12.00 -15.23
N ALA A 38 -13.62 -12.74 -14.43
CA ALA A 38 -14.89 -12.24 -13.92
C ALA A 38 -14.67 -11.06 -12.97
N LEU A 39 -15.61 -10.09 -12.95
CA LEU A 39 -15.58 -8.93 -12.04
C LEU A 39 -15.23 -9.27 -10.57
N PRO A 40 -15.77 -10.37 -9.96
CA PRO A 40 -15.40 -10.76 -8.60
C PRO A 40 -13.93 -11.17 -8.45
N GLU A 41 -13.38 -11.85 -9.46
CA GLU A 41 -11.99 -12.32 -9.47
C GLU A 41 -11.01 -11.16 -9.60
N ALA A 42 -11.34 -10.19 -10.45
CA ALA A 42 -10.59 -8.93 -10.58
C ALA A 42 -10.58 -8.13 -9.26
N LEU A 43 -11.71 -8.13 -8.53
CA LEU A 43 -11.79 -7.46 -7.23
C LEU A 43 -10.94 -8.14 -6.16
N LEU A 44 -10.98 -9.48 -6.11
CA LEU A 44 -10.18 -10.27 -5.17
C LEU A 44 -8.68 -10.14 -5.44
N THR A 45 -8.27 -10.19 -6.71
CA THR A 45 -6.87 -10.03 -7.12
C THR A 45 -6.36 -8.61 -6.82
N ALA A 46 -7.13 -7.57 -7.14
CA ALA A 46 -6.81 -6.20 -6.78
C ALA A 46 -6.67 -6.01 -5.26
N GLY A 47 -7.62 -6.55 -4.48
CA GLY A 47 -7.62 -6.48 -3.02
C GLY A 47 -6.44 -7.21 -2.39
N ALA A 48 -6.13 -8.42 -2.85
CA ALA A 48 -4.99 -9.20 -2.37
C ALA A 48 -3.66 -8.51 -2.69
N ALA A 49 -3.50 -7.97 -3.90
CA ALA A 49 -2.31 -7.24 -4.31
C ALA A 49 -2.13 -5.94 -3.51
N ALA A 50 -3.21 -5.18 -3.29
CA ALA A 50 -3.19 -3.97 -2.48
C ALA A 50 -2.84 -4.28 -1.01
N ALA A 51 -3.48 -5.27 -0.39
CA ALA A 51 -3.22 -5.68 0.98
C ALA A 51 -1.77 -6.17 1.18
N GLY A 52 -1.25 -6.98 0.25
CA GLY A 52 0.14 -7.43 0.26
C GLY A 52 1.13 -6.26 0.17
N THR A 53 0.86 -5.29 -0.71
CA THR A 53 1.67 -4.08 -0.87
C THR A 53 1.68 -3.24 0.42
N ILE A 54 0.51 -3.02 1.03
CA ILE A 54 0.39 -2.29 2.30
C ILE A 54 1.20 -2.98 3.40
N SER A 55 1.04 -4.30 3.56
CA SER A 55 1.74 -5.07 4.59
C SER A 55 3.26 -5.00 4.42
N LEU A 56 3.76 -5.14 3.19
CA LEU A 56 5.18 -5.10 2.88
C LEU A 56 5.78 -3.71 3.14
N LEU A 57 5.16 -2.64 2.64
CA LEU A 57 5.68 -1.29 2.86
C LEU A 57 5.58 -0.87 4.33
N HIS A 58 4.55 -1.32 5.05
CA HIS A 58 4.45 -1.08 6.48
C HIS A 58 5.63 -1.70 7.23
N GLN A 59 6.03 -2.93 6.88
CA GLN A 59 7.19 -3.59 7.48
C GLN A 59 8.50 -2.88 7.12
N ILE A 60 8.74 -2.57 5.85
CA ILE A 60 9.99 -1.95 5.40
C ILE A 60 10.19 -0.59 6.07
N ILE A 61 9.17 0.27 6.04
CA ILE A 61 9.29 1.64 6.55
C ILE A 61 9.11 1.68 8.08
N GLY A 62 8.43 0.70 8.67
CA GLY A 62 8.32 0.54 10.12
C GLY A 62 9.64 0.13 10.77
N ASN A 63 10.38 -0.77 10.13
CA ASN A 63 11.58 -1.37 10.68
C ASN A 63 12.82 -0.45 10.63
N ASP A 64 12.82 0.58 9.78
CA ASP A 64 13.93 1.56 9.71
C ASP A 64 13.95 2.56 10.88
N THR A 65 12.90 2.64 11.70
CA THR A 65 12.84 3.58 12.84
C THR A 65 13.48 3.02 14.12
N ASP A 66 13.75 1.71 14.19
CA ASP A 66 14.26 1.01 15.38
C ASP A 66 15.76 0.63 15.30
N ARG A 67 16.54 1.20 14.37
CA ARG A 67 18.01 1.05 14.30
C ARG A 67 18.72 2.35 14.65
#